data_AF-A0A915DS01-F1
#
_entry.id   AF-A0A915DS01-F1
#
_cell.length_a   1.000
_cell.length_b   1.000
_cell.length_c   1.000
_cell.angle_alpha   90.00
_cell.angle_beta   90.00
_cell.angle_gamma   90.00
#
_symmetry.space_group_name_H-M   'P 1'
#
loop_
_entity.id
_entity.type
_entity.pdbx_description
1 polymer ?
#
loop_
_entity_poly.entity_id
_entity_poly.type
_entity_poly.pdbx_seq_one_letter_code
_entity_poly.pdbx_strand_id
1 'polypeptide(L)'
;MSSFAKLLRHSNFVKLGDFKNRLVVGRVVHRVNDDLYIDFGMKFNAICKPPAGSFQNFPIGADVVLKLQDPELSISFWAQNMI
;
A
#
# COMPACT_ATOMS: atom_id res chain seq x y z
N MET A 1 -26.34 9.31 14.68
CA MET A 1 -25.60 8.98 13.43
C MET A 1 -24.33 9.81 13.38
N SER A 2 -23.20 9.23 12.96
CA SER A 2 -21.95 9.98 12.78
C SER A 2 -21.90 10.56 11.37
N SER A 3 -21.51 11.83 11.21
CA SER A 3 -21.30 12.42 9.89
C SER A 3 -20.07 11.84 9.20
N PHE A 4 -20.03 11.93 7.87
CA PHE A 4 -18.85 11.53 7.09
C PHE A 4 -17.56 12.23 7.56
N ALA A 5 -17.64 13.55 7.82
CA ALA A 5 -16.50 14.32 8.35
C ALA A 5 -15.97 13.76 9.67
N LYS A 6 -16.86 13.32 10.57
CA LYS A 6 -16.46 12.69 11.83
C LYS A 6 -15.78 11.34 11.59
N LEU A 7 -16.34 10.50 10.71
CA LEU A 7 -15.75 9.20 10.37
C LEU A 7 -14.35 9.37 9.74
N LEU A 8 -14.22 10.26 8.76
CA LEU A 8 -12.96 10.52 8.07
C LEU A 8 -11.89 11.02 9.05
N ARG A 9 -12.22 12.01 9.89
CA ARG A 9 -11.30 12.57 10.90
C ARG A 9 -10.79 11.54 11.89
N HIS A 10 -11.58 10.51 12.20
CA HIS A 10 -11.21 9.46 13.16
C HIS A 10 -10.68 8.17 12.50
N SER A 11 -10.63 8.11 11.17
CA SER A 11 -10.11 6.96 10.43
C SER A 11 -8.61 6.75 10.66
N ASN A 12 -8.16 5.50 10.55
CA ASN A 12 -6.73 5.17 10.64
C ASN A 12 -5.93 5.83 9.51
N PHE A 13 -6.54 5.98 8.33
CA PHE A 13 -5.96 6.69 7.19
C PHE A 13 -5.55 8.12 7.54
N VAL A 14 -6.49 8.94 8.05
CA VAL A 14 -6.19 10.33 8.44
C VAL A 14 -5.23 10.40 9.63
N LYS A 15 -5.34 9.47 10.58
CA LYS A 15 -4.46 9.41 11.75
C LYS A 15 -3.02 9.03 11.41
N LEU A 16 -2.78 8.30 10.33
CA LEU A 16 -1.44 7.89 9.91
C LEU A 16 -0.55 9.10 9.54
N GLY A 17 -1.17 10.18 9.06
CA GLY A 17 -0.49 11.42 8.72
C GLY A 17 0.44 11.24 7.51
N ASP A 18 1.67 11.73 7.61
CA ASP A 18 2.70 11.51 6.59
C ASP A 18 3.04 10.01 6.50
N PHE A 19 2.90 9.46 5.29
CA PHE A 19 3.14 8.05 4.97
C PHE A 19 4.62 7.70 4.92
N LYS A 20 5.49 8.68 4.67
CA LYS A 20 6.89 8.41 4.38
C LYS A 20 7.58 7.69 5.53
N ASN A 21 8.17 6.54 5.23
CA ASN A 21 8.85 5.65 6.18
C ASN A 21 7.96 5.08 7.30
N ARG A 22 6.63 5.14 7.18
CA ARG A 22 5.74 4.48 8.14
C ARG A 22 5.72 2.98 7.94
N LEU A 23 5.72 2.25 9.05
CA LEU A 23 5.49 0.80 9.03
C LEU A 23 3.99 0.53 9.12
N VAL A 24 3.48 -0.28 8.20
CA VAL A 24 2.08 -0.73 8.18
C VAL A 24 2.02 -2.24 8.02
N VAL A 25 0.93 -2.83 8.50
CA VAL A 25 0.63 -4.24 8.27
C VAL A 25 -0.20 -4.35 7.00
N GLY A 26 0.19 -5.25 6.11
CA GLY A 26 -0.58 -5.62 4.93
C GLY A 26 -0.80 -7.12 4.85
N ARG A 27 -1.67 -7.53 3.94
CA ARG A 27 -2.05 -8.92 3.66
C ARG A 27 -1.72 -9.24 2.21
N VAL A 28 -1.05 -10.36 1.95
CA VAL A 28 -0.83 -10.84 0.57
C VAL A 28 -2.18 -11.28 -0.01
N VAL A 29 -2.64 -10.62 -1.07
CA VAL A 29 -3.94 -10.90 -1.72
C VAL A 29 -3.79 -11.66 -3.04
N HIS A 30 -2.68 -11.44 -3.76
CA HIS A 30 -2.36 -12.19 -4.98
C HIS A 30 -0.86 -12.46 -5.12
N ARG A 31 -0.52 -13.50 -5.88
CA ARG A 31 0.84 -13.87 -6.27
C ARG A 31 0.87 -14.03 -7.78
N VAL A 32 1.75 -13.31 -8.45
CA VAL A 32 1.92 -13.39 -9.91
C VAL A 32 3.40 -13.51 -10.20
N ASN A 33 3.83 -14.63 -10.79
CA ASN A 33 5.23 -15.00 -10.90
C ASN A 33 5.92 -14.90 -9.52
N ASP A 34 6.95 -14.06 -9.39
CA ASP A 34 7.68 -13.82 -8.14
C ASP A 34 7.25 -12.54 -7.39
N ASP A 35 6.16 -11.90 -7.84
CA ASP A 35 5.64 -10.66 -7.27
C ASP A 35 4.48 -10.92 -6.31
N LEU A 36 4.51 -10.24 -5.15
CA LEU A 36 3.45 -10.25 -4.15
C LEU A 36 2.60 -8.98 -4.27
N TYR A 37 1.29 -9.15 -4.43
CA TYR A 37 0.33 -8.06 -4.33
C TYR A 37 -0.18 -8.01 -2.89
N ILE A 38 0.04 -6.89 -2.23
CA ILE A 38 -0.21 -6.72 -0.79
C ILE A 38 -1.19 -5.59 -0.59
N ASP A 39 -2.35 -5.91 0.01
CA ASP A 39 -3.34 -4.93 0.44
C ASP A 39 -3.02 -4.48 1.87
N PHE A 40 -3.04 -3.19 2.12
CA PHE A 40 -2.78 -2.58 3.43
C PHE A 40 -3.85 -1.53 3.79
N GLY A 41 -5.05 -1.64 3.20
CA GLY A 41 -6.21 -0.80 3.50
C GLY A 41 -6.20 0.56 2.80
N MET A 42 -5.42 0.70 1.73
CA MET A 42 -5.30 1.92 0.92
C MET A 42 -5.95 1.74 -0.45
N LYS A 43 -5.92 2.80 -1.26
CA LYS A 43 -6.52 2.80 -2.61
C LYS A 43 -5.85 1.81 -3.57
N PHE A 44 -4.54 1.59 -3.43
CA PHE A 44 -3.76 0.71 -4.28
C PHE A 44 -3.03 -0.34 -3.46
N ASN A 45 -2.81 -1.51 -4.06
CA ASN A 45 -1.94 -2.53 -3.51
C ASN A 45 -0.47 -2.12 -3.68
N ALA A 46 0.36 -2.57 -2.76
CA ALA A 46 1.81 -2.56 -2.94
C ALA A 46 2.21 -3.83 -3.70
N ILE A 47 3.00 -3.69 -4.76
CA ILE A 47 3.62 -4.82 -5.44
C ILE A 47 5.07 -4.92 -4.97
N CYS A 48 5.44 -6.04 -4.37
CA CYS A 48 6.77 -6.24 -3.79
C CYS A 48 7.34 -7.60 -4.19
N LYS A 49 8.63 -7.62 -4.51
CA LYS A 49 9.40 -8.86 -4.56
C LYS A 49 9.90 -9.19 -3.16
N PRO A 50 9.65 -10.40 -2.64
CA PRO A 50 10.21 -10.80 -1.37
C PRO A 50 11.73 -11.02 -1.51
N PRO A 51 12.47 -11.03 -0.40
CA PRO A 51 13.89 -11.38 -0.40
C PRO A 51 14.15 -12.72 -1.12
N ALA A 52 15.31 -12.84 -1.77
CA ALA A 52 15.67 -14.03 -2.54
C ALA A 52 15.49 -15.32 -1.72
N GLY A 53 14.82 -16.31 -2.32
CA GLY A 53 14.55 -17.61 -1.67
C GLY A 53 13.44 -17.60 -0.61
N SER A 54 12.81 -16.45 -0.31
CA SER A 54 11.77 -16.34 0.71
C SER A 54 10.34 -16.28 0.17
N PHE A 55 10.15 -16.32 -1.16
CA PHE A 55 8.82 -16.23 -1.79
C PHE A 55 7.81 -17.26 -1.26
N GLN A 56 8.27 -18.47 -0.92
CA GLN A 56 7.43 -19.52 -0.37
C GLN A 56 6.89 -19.22 1.04
N ASN A 57 7.57 -18.33 1.78
CA ASN A 57 7.18 -17.94 3.14
C ASN A 57 6.00 -16.96 3.17
N PHE A 58 5.58 -16.45 2.00
CA PHE A 58 4.52 -15.47 1.86
C PHE A 58 3.37 -16.00 1.00
N PRO A 59 2.60 -17.00 1.49
CA PRO A 59 1.40 -17.46 0.79
C PRO A 59 0.33 -16.36 0.74
N ILE A 60 -0.64 -16.53 -0.17
CA ILE A 60 -1.86 -15.70 -0.16
C ILE A 60 -2.51 -15.83 1.22
N GLY A 61 -2.91 -14.71 1.79
CA GLY A 61 -3.41 -14.65 3.14
C GLY A 61 -2.33 -14.43 4.22
N ALA A 62 -1.04 -14.32 3.89
CA ALA A 62 -0.01 -13.99 4.88
C ALA A 62 -0.05 -12.51 5.29
N ASP A 63 0.12 -12.22 6.59
CA ASP A 63 0.37 -10.87 7.09
C ASP A 63 1.85 -10.51 6.90
N VAL A 64 2.11 -9.30 6.42
CA VAL A 64 3.45 -8.78 6.17
C VAL A 64 3.56 -7.35 6.66
N VAL A 65 4.78 -6.92 7.00
CA VAL A 65 5.06 -5.53 7.37
C VAL A 65 5.68 -4.82 6.17
N LEU A 66 5.12 -3.67 5.81
CA LEU A 66 5.59 -2.81 4.74
C LEU A 66 6.13 -1.49 5.33
N LYS A 67 7.19 -0.97 4.74
CA LYS A 67 7.63 0.42 4.95
C LYS A 67 7.12 1.27 3.79
N LEU A 68 6.10 2.09 4.05
CA LEU A 68 5.51 2.96 3.04
C LEU A 68 6.52 4.01 2.58
N GLN A 69 6.54 4.25 1.27
CA GLN A 69 7.25 5.36 0.63
C GLN A 69 6.22 6.37 0.13
N ASP A 70 5.41 5.95 -0.85
CA ASP A 70 4.32 6.73 -1.40
C ASP A 70 3.07 5.84 -1.52
N PRO A 71 1.88 6.31 -1.10
CA PRO A 71 0.63 5.57 -1.24
C PRO A 71 0.08 5.57 -2.66
N GLU A 72 0.52 6.52 -3.49
CA GLU A 72 0.17 6.65 -4.91
C GLU A 72 1.40 7.26 -5.63
N LEU A 73 2.06 6.46 -6.48
CA LEU A 73 3.21 6.93 -7.24
C LEU A 73 2.72 7.69 -8.48
N SER A 74 2.73 9.01 -8.39
CA SER A 74 2.32 9.93 -9.46
C SER A 74 3.43 10.91 -9.76
N ILE A 75 3.74 11.10 -11.04
CA ILE A 75 4.74 12.05 -11.52
C ILE A 75 4.21 12.79 -12.74
N SER A 76 4.54 14.08 -12.84
CA SER A 76 4.25 14.91 -14.02
C SER A 76 5.51 15.10 -14.85
N PHE A 77 5.40 14.90 -16.16
CA PHE A 77 6.46 15.15 -17.12
C PHE A 77 6.23 16.45 -17.89
N TRP A 78 7.31 17.10 -18.33
CA TRP A 78 7.31 18.45 -18.91
C TRP A 78 6.36 18.67 -20.10
N ALA A 79 6.13 17.65 -20.93
CA ALA A 79 5.29 17.75 -22.13
C ALA A 79 3.91 17.08 -21.99
N GLN A 80 3.53 16.63 -20.79
CA GLN A 80 2.37 15.78 -20.59
C GLN A 80 1.02 16.49 -20.83
N ASN A 81 1.01 17.83 -20.84
CA ASN A 81 -0.17 18.66 -21.11
C ASN A 81 -0.14 19.32 -22.51
N MET A 82 0.73 18.87 -23.43
CA MET A 82 0.83 19.40 -24.79
C MET A 82 0.07 18.56 -25.84
N ILE A 83 -0.95 17.80 -25.41
CA ILE A 83 -1.89 17.05 -26.27
C ILE A 83 -3.31 17.39 -25.82
#